data_AF-A0A2E2UBN6-F1
#
_entry.id   AF-A0A2E2UBN6-F1
#
_cell.length_a   1.000
_cell.length_b   1.000
_cell.length_c   1.000
_cell.angle_alpha   90.00
_cell.angle_beta   90.00
_cell.angle_gamma   90.00
#
_symmetry.space_group_name_H-M   'P 1'
#
loop_
_entity.id
_entity.type
_entity.pdbx_description
1 polymer ?
#
loop_
_entity_poly.entity_id
_entity_poly.type
_entity_poly.pdbx_seq_one_letter_code
_entity_poly.pdbx_strand_id
1 'polypeptide(L)'
;MISQFSERILAFFAVRLLWKSNSKKGEAIQSFQATEADGVWHLFRGIKKEQDPRTLSHLFSHIIEEQAHADMFAKTFRQEIDQPFQHKTVERADIYDNNEPSWKHLVYVHIGEIEAVSRFSKLIDYLPNSPLKSTLTDILKDEEGHVNLTMDSVIGLNVPAKKVKKELRKVKIRRLKEAWLRTGARGVDQIANLILSIIYYLVLGPCLFIFARKKIKAERITYDNNHMKAADI
;
A
#
# COMPACT_ATOMS: atom_id res chain seq x y z
N MET A 1 5.23 -18.51 12.23
CA MET A 1 3.91 -19.11 12.49
C MET A 1 2.91 -18.07 12.99
N ILE A 2 3.27 -17.22 13.96
CA ILE A 2 2.41 -16.10 14.44
C ILE A 2 2.05 -15.10 13.31
N SER A 3 2.95 -14.86 12.33
CA SER A 3 2.68 -13.91 11.23
C SER A 3 1.67 -14.39 10.18
N GLN A 4 1.57 -15.69 9.90
CA GLN A 4 0.67 -16.18 8.85
C GLN A 4 -0.79 -16.18 9.30
N PHE A 5 -1.03 -16.47 10.57
CA PHE A 5 -2.37 -16.41 11.16
C PHE A 5 -2.88 -14.96 11.22
N SER A 6 -2.04 -14.02 11.66
CA SER A 6 -2.39 -12.60 11.67
C SER A 6 -2.61 -12.05 10.26
N GLU A 7 -1.80 -12.45 9.27
CA GLU A 7 -2.01 -12.06 7.87
C GLU A 7 -3.33 -12.59 7.28
N ARG A 8 -3.74 -13.82 7.62
CA ARG A 8 -5.04 -14.36 7.21
C ARG A 8 -6.21 -13.60 7.83
N ILE A 9 -6.10 -13.26 9.13
CA ILE A 9 -7.09 -12.43 9.82
C ILE A 9 -7.18 -11.04 9.17
N LEU A 10 -6.03 -10.42 8.87
CA LEU A 10 -5.99 -9.12 8.19
C LEU A 10 -6.61 -9.19 6.80
N ALA A 11 -6.29 -10.22 6.01
CA ALA A 11 -6.88 -10.44 4.69
C ALA A 11 -8.41 -10.61 4.80
N PHE A 12 -8.88 -11.42 5.75
CA PHE A 12 -10.30 -11.60 6.02
C PHE A 12 -10.99 -10.26 6.33
N PHE A 13 -10.46 -9.47 7.28
CA PHE A 13 -11.06 -8.19 7.64
C PHE A 13 -10.99 -7.16 6.50
N ALA A 14 -9.88 -7.10 5.77
CA ALA A 14 -9.73 -6.23 4.62
C ALA A 14 -10.80 -6.53 3.56
N VAL A 15 -10.93 -7.80 3.16
CA VAL A 15 -11.90 -8.21 2.14
C VAL A 15 -13.34 -8.06 2.63
N ARG A 16 -13.63 -8.54 3.85
CA ARG A 16 -15.01 -8.65 4.34
C ARG A 16 -15.59 -7.32 4.83
N LEU A 17 -14.76 -6.40 5.29
CA LEU A 17 -15.19 -5.10 5.83
C LEU A 17 -14.76 -3.94 4.93
N LEU A 18 -13.46 -3.76 4.70
CA LEU A 18 -12.94 -2.57 4.02
C LEU A 18 -13.33 -2.54 2.54
N TRP A 19 -13.21 -3.67 1.84
CA TRP A 19 -13.43 -3.75 0.40
C TRP A 19 -14.90 -3.88 0.00
N LYS A 20 -15.84 -3.77 0.96
CA LYS A 20 -17.24 -3.45 0.65
C LYS A 20 -17.38 -2.05 0.04
N SER A 21 -16.48 -1.14 0.36
CA SER A 21 -16.40 0.17 -0.30
C SER A 21 -15.62 0.06 -1.61
N ASN A 22 -16.24 0.46 -2.72
CA ASN A 22 -15.58 0.52 -4.03
C ASN A 22 -14.33 1.44 -3.98
N SER A 23 -14.35 2.52 -3.20
CA SER A 23 -13.17 3.37 -3.02
C SER A 23 -11.99 2.59 -2.44
N LYS A 24 -12.20 1.81 -1.38
CA LYS A 24 -11.12 1.04 -0.71
C LYS A 24 -10.67 -0.17 -1.51
N LYS A 25 -11.61 -0.83 -2.19
CA LYS A 25 -11.29 -1.89 -3.16
C LYS A 25 -10.45 -1.32 -4.32
N GLY A 26 -10.84 -0.17 -4.86
CA GLY A 26 -10.12 0.52 -5.93
C GLY A 26 -8.72 0.95 -5.53
N GLU A 27 -8.55 1.57 -4.35
CA GLU A 27 -7.23 1.91 -3.79
C GLU A 27 -6.31 0.68 -3.66
N ALA A 28 -6.88 -0.48 -3.30
CA ALA A 28 -6.13 -1.72 -3.19
C ALA A 28 -5.70 -2.24 -4.58
N ILE A 29 -6.60 -2.29 -5.55
CA ILE A 29 -6.29 -2.70 -6.93
C ILE A 29 -5.23 -1.78 -7.56
N GLN A 30 -5.35 -0.47 -7.37
CA GLN A 30 -4.33 0.50 -7.80
C GLN A 30 -2.98 0.26 -7.11
N SER A 31 -3.00 -0.13 -5.83
CA SER A 31 -1.76 -0.45 -5.11
C SER A 31 -1.12 -1.75 -5.59
N PHE A 32 -1.91 -2.74 -6.04
CA PHE A 32 -1.37 -3.94 -6.70
C PHE A 32 -0.75 -3.59 -8.04
N GLN A 33 -1.48 -2.86 -8.90
CA GLN A 33 -0.94 -2.37 -10.18
C GLN A 33 0.37 -1.62 -10.01
N ALA A 34 0.43 -0.71 -9.03
CA ALA A 34 1.61 0.07 -8.75
C ALA A 34 2.78 -0.78 -8.22
N THR A 35 2.49 -1.90 -7.54
CA THR A 35 3.52 -2.82 -7.05
C THR A 35 4.17 -3.56 -8.23
N GLU A 36 3.36 -4.13 -9.14
CA GLU A 36 3.91 -4.84 -10.32
C GLU A 36 4.68 -3.89 -11.24
N ALA A 37 4.14 -2.69 -11.47
CA ALA A 37 4.82 -1.66 -12.26
C ALA A 37 6.14 -1.16 -11.63
N ASP A 38 6.28 -1.25 -10.30
CA ASP A 38 7.54 -0.96 -9.60
C ASP A 38 8.51 -2.15 -9.68
N GLY A 39 7.98 -3.38 -9.64
CA GLY A 39 8.70 -4.62 -9.96
C GLY A 39 9.39 -4.55 -11.32
N VAL A 40 8.66 -4.16 -12.38
CA VAL A 40 9.19 -3.88 -13.72
C VAL A 40 10.38 -2.92 -13.66
N TRP A 41 10.25 -1.80 -12.95
CA TRP A 41 11.30 -0.80 -12.86
C TRP A 41 12.57 -1.37 -12.19
N HIS A 42 12.41 -2.12 -11.10
CA HIS A 42 13.51 -2.76 -10.39
C HIS A 42 14.20 -3.84 -11.23
N LEU A 43 13.43 -4.69 -11.92
CA LEU A 43 13.98 -5.71 -12.82
C LEU A 43 14.75 -5.08 -13.97
N PHE A 44 14.23 -4.00 -14.57
CA PHE A 44 14.92 -3.28 -15.63
C PHE A 44 16.26 -2.67 -15.18
N ARG A 45 16.32 -2.15 -13.95
CA ARG A 45 17.58 -1.70 -13.32
C ARG A 45 18.54 -2.87 -13.09
N GLY A 46 18.02 -4.04 -12.72
CA GLY A 46 18.76 -5.28 -12.53
C GLY A 46 19.39 -5.81 -13.82
N ILE A 47 18.65 -5.81 -14.93
CA ILE A 47 19.13 -6.25 -16.25
C ILE A 47 20.41 -5.54 -16.67
N LYS A 48 20.52 -4.23 -16.42
CA LYS A 48 21.71 -3.43 -16.79
C LYS A 48 23.01 -3.91 -16.12
N LYS A 49 22.91 -4.70 -15.06
CA LYS A 49 24.04 -5.22 -14.29
C LYS A 49 24.35 -6.68 -14.60
N GLU A 50 23.47 -7.36 -15.33
CA GLU A 50 23.63 -8.78 -15.64
C GLU A 50 24.41 -8.97 -16.93
N GLN A 51 25.32 -9.95 -16.94
CA GLN A 51 26.19 -10.25 -18.07
C GLN A 51 25.91 -11.63 -18.65
N ASP A 52 25.34 -12.54 -17.87
CA ASP A 52 24.96 -13.86 -18.36
C ASP A 52 23.74 -13.77 -19.30
N PRO A 53 23.86 -14.16 -20.58
CA PRO A 53 22.77 -14.08 -21.55
C PRO A 53 21.53 -14.88 -21.14
N ARG A 54 21.72 -16.01 -20.45
CA ARG A 54 20.60 -16.83 -19.98
C ARG A 54 19.82 -16.11 -18.90
N THR A 55 20.50 -15.58 -17.88
CA THR A 55 19.88 -14.78 -16.82
C THR A 55 19.24 -13.51 -17.37
N LEU A 56 19.87 -12.84 -18.34
CA LEU A 56 19.29 -11.69 -19.06
C LEU A 56 17.97 -12.03 -19.74
N SER A 57 17.91 -13.15 -20.46
CA SER A 57 16.68 -13.61 -21.11
C SER A 57 15.57 -13.87 -20.08
N HIS A 58 15.89 -14.52 -18.96
CA HIS A 58 14.92 -14.78 -17.90
C HIS A 58 14.41 -13.49 -17.26
N LEU A 59 15.30 -12.56 -16.93
CA LEU A 59 14.92 -11.25 -16.38
C LEU A 59 14.05 -10.45 -17.36
N PHE A 60 14.34 -10.53 -18.66
CA PHE A 60 13.55 -9.82 -19.66
C PHE A 60 12.15 -10.40 -19.82
N SER A 61 12.00 -11.73 -19.87
CA SER A 61 10.67 -12.37 -19.83
C SER A 61 9.89 -11.94 -18.59
N HIS A 62 10.56 -11.95 -17.44
CA HIS A 62 9.95 -11.57 -16.17
C HIS A 62 9.45 -10.12 -16.18
N ILE A 63 10.22 -9.18 -16.77
CA ILE A 63 9.77 -7.78 -16.95
C ILE A 63 8.47 -7.70 -17.76
N ILE A 64 8.35 -8.50 -18.81
CA ILE A 64 7.15 -8.50 -19.67
C ILE A 64 5.95 -9.04 -18.89
N GLU A 65 6.14 -10.11 -18.12
CA GLU A 65 5.10 -10.74 -17.28
C GLU A 65 4.61 -9.77 -16.20
N GLU A 66 5.52 -9.14 -15.47
CA GLU A 66 5.21 -8.12 -14.43
C GLU A 66 4.45 -6.92 -15.02
N GLN A 67 4.84 -6.45 -16.21
CA GLN A 67 4.12 -5.39 -16.90
C GLN A 67 2.71 -5.85 -17.32
N ALA A 68 2.57 -7.09 -17.79
CA ALA A 68 1.28 -7.66 -18.12
C ALA A 68 0.37 -7.79 -16.88
N HIS A 69 0.92 -8.18 -15.73
CA HIS A 69 0.20 -8.23 -14.46
C HIS A 69 -0.27 -6.83 -14.02
N ALA A 70 0.59 -5.81 -14.17
CA ALA A 70 0.21 -4.42 -13.92
C ALA A 70 -0.98 -3.99 -14.80
N ASP A 71 -0.93 -4.32 -16.10
CA ASP A 71 -2.00 -4.01 -17.05
C ASP A 71 -3.30 -4.78 -16.75
N MET A 72 -3.18 -6.03 -16.29
CA MET A 72 -4.31 -6.83 -15.80
C MET A 72 -4.99 -6.14 -14.61
N PHE A 73 -4.24 -5.65 -13.61
CA PHE A 73 -4.84 -4.90 -12.50
C PHE A 73 -5.50 -3.59 -12.96
N ALA A 74 -4.92 -2.87 -13.91
CA ALA A 74 -5.55 -1.67 -14.48
C ALA A 74 -6.85 -1.99 -15.23
N LYS A 75 -6.90 -3.11 -15.96
CA LYS A 75 -8.13 -3.62 -16.58
C LYS A 75 -9.17 -4.02 -15.53
N THR A 76 -8.76 -4.75 -14.51
CA THR A 76 -9.61 -5.21 -13.41
C THR A 76 -10.20 -4.07 -12.61
N PHE A 77 -9.43 -3.00 -12.36
CA PHE A 77 -9.96 -1.79 -11.75
C PHE A 77 -11.15 -1.23 -12.53
N ARG A 78 -11.03 -1.10 -13.86
CA ARG A 78 -12.10 -0.58 -14.72
C ARG A 78 -13.34 -1.46 -14.67
N GLN A 79 -13.17 -2.77 -14.60
CA GLN A 79 -14.27 -3.75 -14.49
C GLN A 79 -14.95 -3.73 -13.11
N GLU A 80 -14.21 -3.40 -12.05
CA GLU A 80 -14.68 -3.52 -10.67
C GLU A 80 -15.20 -2.22 -10.05
N ILE A 81 -14.71 -1.06 -10.53
CA ILE A 81 -14.92 0.25 -9.90
C ILE A 81 -15.75 1.21 -10.78
N ASP A 82 -15.92 0.91 -12.08
CA ASP A 82 -16.62 1.76 -13.05
C ASP A 82 -16.13 3.23 -13.05
N GLN A 83 -14.80 3.38 -12.92
CA GLN A 83 -14.13 4.68 -12.95
C GLN A 83 -12.89 4.61 -13.86
N PRO A 84 -12.46 5.75 -14.44
CA PRO A 84 -11.19 5.83 -15.13
C PRO A 84 -10.04 5.40 -14.23
N PHE A 85 -9.16 4.55 -14.74
CA PHE A 85 -7.97 4.15 -14.00
C PHE A 85 -7.02 5.34 -13.88
N GLN A 86 -6.57 5.61 -12.65
CA GLN A 86 -5.53 6.61 -12.38
C GLN A 86 -4.31 5.89 -11.83
N HIS A 87 -3.17 6.09 -12.50
CA HIS A 87 -1.90 5.56 -12.01
C HIS A 87 -1.52 6.25 -10.71
N LYS A 88 -1.11 5.46 -9.72
CA LYS A 88 -0.57 6.01 -8.50
C LYS A 88 0.86 6.49 -8.75
N THR A 89 1.14 7.74 -8.44
CA THR A 89 2.52 8.21 -8.39
C THR A 89 3.23 7.52 -7.23
N VAL A 90 4.21 6.70 -7.54
CA VAL A 90 5.07 6.04 -6.55
C VAL A 90 6.45 6.68 -6.64
N GLU A 91 6.95 7.15 -5.50
CA GLU A 91 8.36 7.53 -5.40
C GLU A 91 9.22 6.28 -5.52
N ARG A 92 10.01 6.22 -6.60
CA ARG A 92 10.91 5.12 -6.86
C ARG A 92 12.23 5.35 -6.16
N ALA A 93 12.72 4.34 -5.46
CA ALA A 93 14.01 4.36 -4.80
C ALA A 93 14.82 3.14 -5.21
N ASP A 94 16.10 3.33 -5.51
CA ASP A 94 16.99 2.22 -5.79
C ASP A 94 17.14 1.33 -4.54
N ILE A 95 16.78 0.06 -4.69
CA ILE A 95 16.91 -0.93 -3.61
C ILE A 95 18.38 -1.24 -3.29
N TYR A 96 19.25 -1.08 -4.29
CA TYR A 96 20.67 -1.37 -4.21
C TYR A 96 21.48 -0.34 -4.99
N ASP A 97 22.68 -0.05 -4.48
CA ASP A 97 23.67 0.78 -5.17
C ASP A 97 24.00 0.18 -6.56
N ASN A 98 24.34 1.04 -7.50
CA ASN A 98 24.85 0.68 -8.82
C ASN A 98 26.10 -0.22 -8.72
N ASN A 99 26.90 -0.08 -7.66
CA ASN A 99 28.12 -0.85 -7.44
C ASN A 99 27.88 -2.26 -6.85
N GLU A 100 26.65 -2.59 -6.45
CA GLU A 100 26.35 -3.91 -5.91
C GLU A 100 26.17 -4.97 -7.01
N PRO A 101 26.61 -6.22 -6.77
CA PRO A 101 26.55 -7.28 -7.77
C PRO A 101 25.11 -7.69 -8.13
N SER A 102 24.89 -8.15 -9.36
CA SER A 102 23.56 -8.49 -9.92
C SER A 102 22.80 -9.53 -9.08
N TRP A 103 23.49 -10.56 -8.56
CA TRP A 103 22.87 -11.64 -7.78
C TRP A 103 22.09 -11.15 -6.55
N LYS A 104 22.44 -9.99 -5.98
CA LYS A 104 21.67 -9.43 -4.86
C LYS A 104 20.29 -8.92 -5.30
N HIS A 105 20.16 -8.43 -6.53
CA HIS A 105 18.87 -8.05 -7.10
C HIS A 105 17.99 -9.28 -7.27
N LEU A 106 18.55 -10.39 -7.79
CA LEU A 106 17.83 -11.66 -7.91
C LEU A 106 17.34 -12.18 -6.56
N VAL A 107 18.17 -12.07 -5.51
CA VAL A 107 17.75 -12.42 -4.14
C VAL A 107 16.58 -11.55 -3.66
N TYR A 108 16.56 -10.26 -4.02
CA TYR A 108 15.45 -9.38 -3.66
C TYR A 108 14.17 -9.72 -4.41
N VAL A 109 14.28 -9.96 -5.72
CA VAL A 109 13.16 -10.40 -6.58
C VAL A 109 12.59 -11.70 -6.04
N HIS A 110 13.42 -12.71 -5.76
CA HIS A 110 12.98 -13.98 -5.20
C HIS A 110 12.16 -13.85 -3.90
N ILE A 111 12.55 -12.94 -3.00
CA ILE A 111 11.75 -12.67 -1.80
C ILE A 111 10.43 -11.97 -2.14
N GLY A 112 10.43 -11.11 -3.17
CA GLY A 112 9.23 -10.53 -3.77
C GLY A 112 8.23 -11.60 -4.20
N GLU A 113 8.66 -12.54 -5.05
CA GLU A 113 7.82 -13.65 -5.56
C GLU A 113 7.17 -14.43 -4.40
N ILE A 114 7.96 -14.82 -3.39
CA ILE A 114 7.45 -15.55 -2.22
C ILE A 114 6.38 -14.75 -1.48
N GLU A 115 6.59 -13.44 -1.34
CA GLU A 115 5.63 -12.55 -0.68
C GLU A 115 4.36 -12.36 -1.53
N ALA A 116 4.48 -12.26 -2.85
CA ALA A 116 3.36 -12.13 -3.78
C ALA A 116 2.48 -13.39 -3.73
N VAL A 117 3.06 -14.58 -3.95
CA VAL A 117 2.39 -15.89 -3.82
C VAL A 117 1.65 -15.99 -2.48
N SER A 118 2.35 -15.67 -1.38
CA SER A 118 1.77 -15.79 -0.04
C SER A 118 0.65 -14.78 0.25
N ARG A 119 0.64 -13.61 -0.39
CA ARG A 119 -0.41 -12.60 -0.20
C ARG A 119 -1.61 -12.86 -1.10
N PHE A 120 -1.39 -13.15 -2.37
CA PHE A 120 -2.46 -13.40 -3.33
C PHE A 120 -3.25 -14.65 -2.97
N SER A 121 -2.60 -15.75 -2.60
CA SER A 121 -3.29 -16.95 -2.11
C SER A 121 -4.27 -16.64 -0.97
N LYS A 122 -3.83 -15.89 0.06
CA LYS A 122 -4.69 -15.50 1.18
C LYS A 122 -5.84 -14.58 0.78
N LEU A 123 -5.64 -13.68 -0.20
CA LEU A 123 -6.71 -12.81 -0.67
C LEU A 123 -7.75 -13.59 -1.46
N ILE A 124 -7.33 -14.50 -2.33
CA ILE A 124 -8.20 -15.35 -3.15
C ILE A 124 -9.14 -16.19 -2.28
N ASP A 125 -8.65 -16.71 -1.15
CA ASP A 125 -9.44 -17.49 -0.19
C ASP A 125 -10.69 -16.76 0.32
N TYR A 126 -10.63 -15.43 0.43
CA TYR A 126 -11.72 -14.62 1.00
C TYR A 126 -12.51 -13.82 -0.03
N LEU A 127 -12.00 -13.68 -1.26
CA LEU A 127 -12.68 -12.93 -2.30
C LEU A 127 -13.92 -13.68 -2.82
N PRO A 128 -15.05 -12.96 -3.06
CA PRO A 128 -16.15 -13.53 -3.81
C PRO A 128 -15.74 -13.76 -5.26
N ASN A 129 -16.55 -14.50 -6.02
CA ASN A 129 -16.32 -14.66 -7.45
C ASN A 129 -16.50 -13.31 -8.15
N SER A 130 -15.38 -12.69 -8.53
CA SER A 130 -15.32 -11.37 -9.16
C SER A 130 -14.16 -11.31 -10.14
N PRO A 131 -14.12 -10.31 -11.06
CA PRO A 131 -12.98 -10.08 -11.94
C PRO A 131 -11.64 -10.02 -11.20
N LEU A 132 -11.60 -9.41 -10.01
CA LEU A 132 -10.41 -9.37 -9.17
C LEU A 132 -9.94 -10.75 -8.72
N LYS A 133 -10.86 -11.64 -8.32
CA LYS A 133 -10.49 -13.00 -7.93
C LYS A 133 -9.91 -13.79 -9.09
N SER A 134 -10.50 -13.67 -10.28
CA SER A 134 -9.97 -14.31 -11.50
C SER A 134 -8.56 -13.81 -11.80
N THR A 135 -8.39 -12.48 -11.82
CA THR A 135 -7.10 -11.83 -12.08
C THR A 135 -6.01 -12.30 -11.13
N LEU A 136 -6.29 -12.28 -9.82
CA LEU A 136 -5.33 -12.74 -8.82
C LEU A 136 -5.00 -14.22 -8.96
N THR A 137 -5.97 -15.04 -9.37
CA THR A 137 -5.78 -16.48 -9.57
C THR A 137 -4.90 -16.76 -10.79
N ASP A 138 -5.05 -15.97 -11.85
CA ASP A 138 -4.22 -16.11 -13.05
C ASP A 138 -2.79 -15.65 -12.75
N ILE A 139 -2.62 -14.49 -12.12
CA ILE A 139 -1.30 -13.99 -11.68
C ILE A 139 -0.62 -14.99 -10.73
N LEU A 140 -1.34 -15.53 -9.73
CA LEU A 140 -0.77 -16.48 -8.78
C LEU A 140 -0.13 -17.71 -9.45
N LYS A 141 -0.66 -18.19 -10.59
CA LYS A 141 -0.08 -19.33 -11.31
C LYS A 141 1.29 -19.00 -11.89
N ASP A 142 1.46 -17.77 -12.40
CA ASP A 142 2.72 -17.30 -12.95
C ASP A 142 3.76 -17.12 -11.82
N GLU A 143 3.35 -16.47 -10.73
CA GLU A 143 4.15 -16.22 -9.52
C GLU A 143 4.70 -17.51 -8.89
N GLU A 144 3.89 -18.57 -8.83
CA GLU A 144 4.33 -19.88 -8.34
C GLU A 144 5.48 -20.47 -9.19
N GLY A 145 5.47 -20.19 -10.50
CA GLY A 145 6.57 -20.52 -11.40
C GLY A 145 7.83 -19.69 -11.12
N HIS A 146 7.67 -18.39 -10.89
CA HIS A 146 8.78 -17.45 -10.68
C HIS A 146 9.57 -17.73 -9.41
N VAL A 147 8.93 -18.18 -8.33
CA VAL A 147 9.62 -18.54 -7.07
C VAL A 147 10.75 -19.55 -7.33
N ASN A 148 10.49 -20.57 -8.16
CA ASN A 148 11.49 -21.60 -8.47
C ASN A 148 12.57 -21.05 -9.41
N LEU A 149 12.16 -20.37 -10.50
CA LEU A 149 13.08 -19.82 -11.49
C LEU A 149 14.08 -18.82 -10.90
N THR A 150 13.63 -17.96 -9.99
CA THR A 150 14.47 -16.96 -9.35
C THR A 150 15.49 -17.58 -8.39
N MET A 151 15.11 -18.64 -7.65
CA MET A 151 16.06 -19.38 -6.81
C MET A 151 17.10 -20.12 -7.65
N ASP A 152 16.67 -20.79 -8.73
CA ASP A 152 17.58 -21.49 -9.64
C ASP A 152 18.58 -20.53 -10.28
N SER A 153 18.13 -19.33 -10.64
CA SER A 153 19.01 -18.27 -11.16
C SER A 153 20.05 -17.82 -10.12
N VAL A 154 19.66 -17.67 -8.85
CA VAL A 154 20.61 -17.33 -7.76
C VAL A 154 21.63 -18.45 -7.53
N ILE A 155 21.19 -19.71 -7.58
CA ILE A 155 22.07 -20.89 -7.41
C ILE A 155 23.04 -21.01 -8.61
N GLY A 156 22.55 -20.78 -9.83
CA GLY A 156 23.32 -20.85 -11.07
C GLY A 156 24.52 -19.90 -11.13
N LEU A 157 24.49 -18.80 -10.36
CA LEU A 157 25.59 -17.83 -10.29
C LEU A 157 26.78 -18.28 -9.41
N ASN A 158 26.76 -19.51 -8.88
CA ASN A 158 27.86 -20.10 -8.08
C ASN A 158 28.30 -19.25 -6.88
N VAL A 159 27.38 -18.43 -6.33
CA VAL A 159 27.65 -17.61 -5.16
C VAL A 159 27.69 -18.50 -3.90
N PRO A 160 28.65 -18.32 -2.97
CA PRO A 160 28.69 -19.11 -1.75
C PRO A 160 27.37 -19.06 -0.98
N ALA A 161 26.77 -20.23 -0.69
CA ALA A 161 25.45 -20.33 -0.06
C ALA A 161 25.32 -19.53 1.25
N LYS A 162 26.41 -19.39 2.02
CA LYS A 162 26.47 -18.57 3.24
C LYS A 162 26.22 -17.08 2.95
N LYS A 163 26.71 -16.55 1.83
CA LYS A 163 26.47 -15.16 1.39
C LYS A 163 25.02 -14.97 0.98
N VAL A 164 24.48 -15.89 0.17
CA VAL A 164 23.07 -15.86 -0.27
C VAL A 164 22.13 -15.90 0.93
N LYS A 165 22.34 -16.82 1.89
CA LYS A 165 21.54 -16.93 3.11
C LYS A 165 21.58 -15.66 3.98
N LYS A 166 22.75 -15.00 4.05
CA LYS A 166 22.89 -13.73 4.76
C LYS A 166 22.08 -12.62 4.07
N GLU A 167 22.16 -12.54 2.74
CA GLU A 167 21.43 -11.54 1.97
C GLU A 167 19.91 -11.78 2.04
N LEU A 168 19.44 -13.04 1.93
CA LEU A 168 18.03 -13.40 2.11
C LEU A 168 17.48 -12.89 3.46
N ARG A 169 18.23 -13.06 4.55
CA ARG A 169 17.85 -12.54 5.88
C ARG A 169 17.82 -11.02 5.91
N LYS A 170 18.84 -10.38 5.33
CA LYS A 170 18.94 -8.92 5.26
C LYS A 170 17.75 -8.33 4.51
N VAL A 171 17.41 -8.89 3.34
CA VAL A 171 16.27 -8.47 2.52
C VAL A 171 14.96 -8.66 3.29
N LYS A 172 14.74 -9.81 3.94
CA LYS A 172 13.54 -10.05 4.76
C LYS A 172 13.37 -9.01 5.86
N ILE A 173 14.44 -8.69 6.59
CA ILE A 173 14.39 -7.68 7.66
C ILE A 173 14.10 -6.29 7.09
N ARG A 174 14.75 -5.93 5.97
CA ARG A 174 14.52 -4.65 5.29
C ARG A 174 13.07 -4.52 4.82
N ARG A 175 12.53 -5.53 4.14
CA ARG A 175 11.13 -5.55 3.68
C ARG A 175 10.14 -5.53 4.84
N LEU A 176 10.44 -6.20 5.94
CA LEU A 176 9.63 -6.10 7.16
C LEU A 176 9.62 -4.67 7.71
N LYS A 177 10.78 -4.00 7.73
CA LYS A 177 10.89 -2.59 8.15
C LYS A 177 10.11 -1.67 7.22
N GLU A 178 10.19 -1.87 5.91
CA GLU A 178 9.41 -1.11 4.92
C GLU A 178 7.91 -1.34 5.08
N ALA A 179 7.48 -2.59 5.27
CA ALA A 179 6.08 -2.93 5.54
C ALA A 179 5.59 -2.30 6.85
N TRP A 180 6.41 -2.32 7.90
CA TRP A 180 6.12 -1.65 9.17
C TRP A 180 5.99 -0.14 9.00
N LEU A 181 6.92 0.52 8.32
CA LEU A 181 6.87 1.96 8.07
C LEU A 181 5.65 2.36 7.22
N ARG A 182 5.31 1.59 6.18
CA ARG A 182 4.11 1.81 5.36
C ARG A 182 2.81 1.66 6.16
N THR A 183 2.79 0.75 7.13
CA THR A 183 1.62 0.53 8.00
C THR A 183 1.54 1.60 9.10
N GLY A 184 2.68 1.93 9.70
CA GLY A 184 2.81 2.97 10.72
C GLY A 184 2.47 4.36 10.20
N ALA A 185 2.93 4.73 9.00
CA ALA A 185 2.60 6.01 8.38
C ALA A 185 1.08 6.19 8.20
N ARG A 186 0.37 5.15 7.74
CA ARG A 186 -1.09 5.17 7.61
C ARG A 186 -1.80 5.21 8.98
N GLY A 187 -1.22 4.58 10.00
CA GLY A 187 -1.78 4.56 11.36
C GLY A 187 -1.62 5.88 12.11
N VAL A 188 -0.46 6.54 11.98
CA VAL A 188 -0.17 7.81 12.64
C VAL A 188 -1.09 8.91 12.13
N ASP A 189 -1.33 8.99 10.81
CA ASP A 189 -2.24 10.01 10.25
C ASP A 189 -3.69 9.82 10.71
N GLN A 190 -4.15 8.56 10.82
CA GLN A 190 -5.51 8.27 11.32
C GLN A 190 -5.65 8.56 12.81
N ILE A 191 -4.63 8.22 13.62
CA ILE A 191 -4.61 8.51 15.05
C ILE A 191 -4.51 10.02 15.29
N ALA A 192 -3.66 10.72 14.54
CA ALA A 192 -3.53 12.17 14.62
C ALA A 192 -4.85 12.87 14.25
N ASN A 193 -5.52 12.44 13.16
CA ASN A 193 -6.83 12.97 12.79
C ASN A 193 -7.92 12.65 13.82
N LEU A 194 -7.90 11.46 14.43
CA LEU A 194 -8.85 11.08 15.48
C LEU A 194 -8.63 11.93 16.74
N ILE A 195 -7.38 12.07 17.19
CA ILE A 195 -7.02 12.91 18.35
C ILE A 195 -7.38 14.36 18.07
N LEU A 196 -7.06 14.88 16.88
CA LEU A 196 -7.40 16.24 16.49
C LEU A 196 -8.92 16.45 16.42
N SER A 197 -9.67 15.47 15.92
CA SER A 197 -11.14 15.51 15.91
C SER A 197 -11.71 15.50 17.33
N ILE A 198 -11.19 14.65 18.21
CA ILE A 198 -11.57 14.61 19.64
C ILE A 198 -11.33 15.98 20.28
N ILE A 199 -10.14 16.57 20.10
CA ILE A 199 -9.82 17.89 20.63
C ILE A 199 -10.75 18.96 20.03
N TYR A 200 -10.97 18.93 18.72
CA TYR A 200 -11.77 19.93 18.04
C TYR A 200 -13.24 19.89 18.48
N TYR A 201 -13.85 18.71 18.49
CA TYR A 201 -15.29 18.57 18.78
C TYR A 201 -15.61 18.50 20.28
N LEU A 202 -14.72 17.98 21.12
CA LEU A 202 -14.98 17.83 22.56
C LEU A 202 -14.35 18.92 23.42
N VAL A 203 -13.33 19.63 22.94
CA VAL A 203 -12.68 20.70 23.70
C VAL A 203 -12.97 22.06 23.10
N LEU A 204 -12.63 22.28 21.83
CA LEU A 204 -12.79 23.59 21.18
C LEU A 204 -14.26 23.95 20.94
N GLY A 205 -15.07 23.03 20.43
CA GLY A 205 -16.51 23.26 20.17
C GLY A 205 -17.28 23.74 21.41
N PRO A 206 -17.24 23.02 22.55
CA PRO A 206 -17.94 23.43 23.77
C PRO A 206 -17.41 24.75 24.34
N CYS A 207 -16.10 24.97 24.33
CA CYS A 207 -15.50 26.23 24.77
C CYS A 207 -15.99 27.42 23.94
N LEU A 208 -15.89 27.33 22.61
CA LEU A 208 -16.35 28.39 21.71
C LEU A 208 -17.86 28.64 21.84
N PHE A 209 -18.65 27.58 22.02
CA PHE A 209 -20.09 27.70 22.27
C PHE A 209 -20.40 28.44 23.58
N ILE A 210 -19.69 28.13 24.67
CA ILE A 210 -19.84 28.81 25.96
C ILE A 210 -19.43 30.29 25.84
N PHE A 211 -18.31 30.58 25.18
CA PHE A 211 -17.83 31.96 24.98
C PHE A 211 -18.79 32.77 24.10
N ALA A 212 -19.27 32.21 22.99
CA ALA A 212 -20.25 32.86 22.12
C ALA A 212 -21.56 33.14 22.88
N ARG A 213 -22.04 32.18 23.69
CA ARG A 213 -23.25 32.34 24.51
C ARG A 213 -23.09 33.40 25.58
N LYS A 214 -21.88 33.54 26.17
CA LYS A 214 -21.57 34.63 27.10
C LYS A 214 -21.60 36.00 26.40
N LYS A 215 -21.03 36.10 25.19
CA LYS A 215 -21.03 37.35 24.41
C LYS A 215 -22.45 37.79 24.03
N ILE A 216 -23.27 36.87 23.53
CA ILE A 216 -24.69 37.16 23.18
C ILE A 216 -25.50 37.58 24.41
N LYS A 217 -25.23 37.02 25.60
CA LYS A 217 -25.89 37.43 26.85
C LYS A 217 -25.42 38.82 27.34
N ALA A 218 -24.16 39.18 27.11
CA ALA A 218 -23.62 40.48 27.49
C ALA A 218 -24.16 41.63 26.61
N GLU A 219 -24.59 41.34 25.38
CA GLU A 219 -25.15 42.30 24.43
C GLU A 219 -26.66 42.56 24.60
N ARG A 220 -27.32 42.00 25.63
CA ARG A 220 -28.69 42.45 25.98
C ARG A 220 -28.62 43.83 26.62
N ILE A 221 -28.57 44.86 25.79
CA ILE A 221 -28.92 46.23 26.15
C ILE A 221 -30.41 46.20 26.49
N THR A 222 -30.75 46.25 27.78
CA THR A 222 -32.10 46.58 28.22
C THR A 222 -32.40 48.02 27.80
N TYR A 223 -33.22 48.18 26.76
CA TYR A 223 -33.87 49.45 26.50
C TYR A 223 -34.87 49.70 27.63
N ASP A 224 -34.51 50.59 28.54
CA ASP A 224 -35.46 51.16 29.51
C ASP A 224 -36.30 52.21 28.77
N ASN A 225 -37.52 51.82 28.40
CA ASN A 225 -38.49 52.69 27.72
C ASN A 225 -39.18 53.70 28.66
N ASN A 226 -38.77 53.81 29.94
CA ASN A 226 -39.49 54.63 30.93
C ASN A 226 -38.86 55.99 31.27
N HIS A 227 -37.98 56.54 30.42
CA HIS A 227 -37.66 57.96 30.48
C HIS A 227 -38.48 58.78 29.47
N MET A 228 -39.77 58.97 29.75
CA MET A 228 -40.46 60.16 29.23
C MET A 228 -39.90 61.39 29.95
N LYS A 229 -39.01 62.11 29.29
CA LYS A 229 -38.67 63.49 29.67
C LYS A 229 -39.96 64.30 29.64
N ALA A 230 -40.35 64.86 30.78
CA ALA A 230 -41.36 65.91 30.83
C ALA A 230 -40.86 67.06 29.95
N ALA A 231 -41.66 67.44 28.94
CA ALA A 231 -41.45 68.65 28.20
C ALA A 231 -41.88 69.83 29.07
N ASP A 232 -40.98 70.81 29.19
CA ASP A 232 -41.26 72.11 29.81
C ASP A 232 -42.47 72.76 29.12
N ILE A 233 -43.45 73.19 29.93
CA ILE A 233 -44.40 74.28 29.64
C ILE A 233 -44.41 75.19 30.85
#